data_AF-A0A7K1UFX4-F1
#
_entry.id   AF-A0A7K1UFX4-F1
#
_cell.length_a   1.000
_cell.length_b   1.000
_cell.length_c   1.000
_cell.angle_alpha   90.00
_cell.angle_beta   90.00
_cell.angle_gamma   90.00
#
_symmetry.space_group_name_H-M   'P 1'
#
loop_
_entity.id
_entity.type
_entity.pdbx_description
1 polymer ?
#
loop_
_entity_poly.entity_id
_entity_poly.type
_entity_poly.pdbx_seq_one_letter_code
_entity_poly.pdbx_strand_id
1 'polypeptide(L)'
;MGTTKQITVEVPEEHAEVLDRAVESGTVEDLAEAANLGFENVVAEQLDFEARMEEKIIPRLQEMRENPSIALTSEQMRAKMREELHARRAEAAWP
;
A
#
# COMPACT_ATOMS: atom_id res chain seq x y z
N MET A 1 -24.07 6.68 14.44
CA MET A 1 -23.60 5.72 15.47
C MET A 1 -23.24 4.43 14.77
N GLY A 2 -21.95 4.13 14.64
CA GLY A 2 -21.53 2.82 14.13
C GLY A 2 -21.85 1.76 15.16
N THR A 3 -22.50 0.67 14.74
CA THR A 3 -22.74 -0.49 15.60
C THR A 3 -21.46 -1.30 15.70
N THR A 4 -20.90 -1.45 16.90
CA THR A 4 -19.77 -2.35 17.16
C THR A 4 -20.25 -3.79 17.31
N LYS A 5 -19.55 -4.75 16.71
CA LYS A 5 -19.81 -6.19 16.86
C LYS A 5 -18.61 -6.84 17.56
N GLN A 6 -18.85 -7.63 18.60
CA GLN A 6 -17.80 -8.41 19.24
C GLN A 6 -17.44 -9.63 18.39
N ILE A 7 -16.14 -9.84 18.21
CA ILE A 7 -15.56 -11.00 17.54
C ILE A 7 -14.42 -11.53 18.41
N THR A 8 -14.25 -12.85 18.41
CA THR A 8 -13.10 -13.52 19.04
C THR A 8 -12.26 -14.11 17.93
N VAL A 9 -10.95 -13.87 17.98
CA VAL A 9 -9.99 -14.36 17.00
C VAL A 9 -8.86 -15.06 17.76
N GLU A 10 -8.47 -16.22 17.28
CA GLU A 10 -7.29 -16.92 17.79
C GLU A 10 -6.06 -16.41 17.03
N VAL A 11 -5.00 -16.09 17.78
CA VAL A 11 -3.71 -15.66 17.23
C VAL A 11 -2.61 -16.59 17.74
N PRO A 12 -1.51 -16.74 16.99
CA PRO A 12 -0.31 -17.42 17.48
C PRO A 12 0.19 -16.78 18.79
N GLU A 13 0.74 -17.60 19.69
CA GLU A 13 1.21 -17.16 21.02
C GLU A 13 2.26 -16.05 20.90
N GLU A 14 3.18 -16.18 19.95
CA GLU A 14 4.21 -15.18 19.68
C GLU A 14 3.64 -13.81 19.27
N HIS A 15 2.47 -13.78 18.64
CA HIS A 15 1.81 -12.54 18.26
C HIS A 15 1.04 -11.94 19.43
N ALA A 16 0.44 -12.78 20.29
CA ALA A 16 -0.20 -12.33 21.52
C ALA A 16 0.80 -11.59 22.41
N GLU A 17 2.00 -12.16 22.61
CA GLU A 17 3.08 -11.51 23.38
C GLU A 17 3.54 -10.16 22.79
N VAL A 18 3.47 -9.99 21.47
CA VAL A 18 3.80 -8.72 20.82
C VAL A 18 2.70 -7.69 21.05
N LEU A 19 1.44 -8.10 20.93
CA LEU A 19 0.28 -7.24 21.16
C LEU A 19 0.22 -6.78 22.63
N ASP A 20 0.46 -7.68 23.58
CA ASP A 20 0.51 -7.36 25.00
C ASP A 20 1.61 -6.32 25.29
N ARG A 21 2.82 -6.51 24.73
CA ARG A 21 3.91 -5.52 24.85
C ARG A 21 3.56 -4.16 24.23
N ALA A 22 2.79 -4.15 23.14
CA ALA A 22 2.34 -2.91 22.51
C ALA A 22 1.38 -2.14 23.43
N VAL A 23 0.48 -2.83 24.12
CA VAL A 23 -0.42 -2.25 25.13
C VAL A 23 0.37 -1.78 26.35
N GLU A 24 1.25 -2.63 26.90
CA GLU A 24 2.05 -2.32 28.09
C GLU A 24 2.97 -1.10 27.88
N SER A 25 3.51 -0.94 26.66
CA SER A 25 4.35 0.21 26.31
C SER A 25 3.56 1.48 26.01
N GLY A 26 2.22 1.41 25.92
CA GLY A 26 1.37 2.51 25.50
C GLY A 26 1.51 2.86 24.02
N THR A 27 2.03 1.94 23.20
CA THR A 27 2.02 2.10 21.73
C THR A 27 0.60 2.09 21.18
N VAL A 28 -0.29 1.34 21.84
CA VAL A 28 -1.73 1.28 21.64
C VAL A 28 -2.40 1.28 23.02
N GLU A 29 -3.61 1.80 23.11
CA GLU A 29 -4.41 1.87 24.34
C GLU A 29 -4.92 0.49 24.78
N ASP A 30 -5.37 -0.32 23.82
CA ASP A 30 -5.83 -1.69 24.07
C ASP A 30 -5.71 -2.60 22.82
N LEU A 31 -6.07 -3.88 23.00
CA LEU A 31 -6.04 -4.88 21.93
C LEU A 31 -7.06 -4.59 20.81
N ALA A 32 -8.15 -3.87 21.10
CA ALA A 32 -9.14 -3.52 20.09
C ALA A 32 -8.61 -2.42 19.17
N GLU A 33 -7.90 -1.42 19.71
CA GLU A 33 -7.20 -0.42 18.91
C GLU A 33 -6.13 -1.07 18.03
N ALA A 34 -5.32 -1.98 18.60
CA ALA A 34 -4.31 -2.71 17.83
C ALA A 34 -4.92 -3.49 16.65
N ALA A 35 -6.05 -4.18 16.90
CA ALA A 35 -6.77 -4.92 15.87
C ALA A 35 -7.37 -3.99 14.80
N ASN A 36 -7.94 -2.85 15.21
CA ASN A 36 -8.49 -1.86 14.27
C ASN A 36 -7.40 -1.24 13.40
N LEU A 37 -6.26 -0.85 13.98
CA LEU A 37 -5.12 -0.34 13.22
C LEU A 37 -4.58 -1.38 12.24
N GLY A 38 -4.49 -2.64 12.66
CA GLY A 38 -4.13 -3.74 11.76
C GLY A 38 -5.10 -3.88 10.60
N PHE A 39 -6.40 -3.85 10.88
CA PHE A 39 -7.45 -3.95 9.87
C PHE A 39 -7.45 -2.75 8.92
N GLU A 40 -7.34 -1.53 9.43
CA GLU A 40 -7.24 -0.32 8.63
C GLU A 40 -6.05 -0.36 7.70
N ASN A 41 -4.88 -0.80 8.18
CA ASN A 41 -3.70 -0.92 7.33
C ASN A 41 -3.87 -1.96 6.22
N VAL A 42 -4.42 -3.14 6.53
CA VAL A 42 -4.63 -4.21 5.55
C VAL A 42 -5.71 -3.83 4.53
N VAL A 43 -6.82 -3.26 4.99
CA VAL A 43 -7.92 -2.85 4.12
C VAL A 43 -7.54 -1.63 3.29
N ALA A 44 -6.81 -0.66 3.85
CA ALA A 44 -6.32 0.47 3.09
C ALA A 44 -5.40 0.02 1.96
N GLU A 45 -4.49 -0.93 2.21
CA GLU A 45 -3.62 -1.47 1.16
C GLU A 45 -4.42 -2.20 0.07
N GLN A 46 -5.39 -3.02 0.45
CA GLN A 46 -6.24 -3.76 -0.50
C GLN A 46 -7.10 -2.81 -1.34
N LEU A 47 -7.77 -1.82 -0.72
CA LEU A 47 -8.59 -0.84 -1.42
C LEU A 47 -7.76 0.08 -2.31
N ASP A 48 -6.57 0.49 -1.86
CA ASP A 48 -5.64 1.27 -2.69
C ASP A 48 -5.12 0.44 -3.87
N PHE A 49 -4.87 -0.85 -3.68
CA PHE A 49 -4.51 -1.76 -4.76
C PHE A 49 -5.65 -1.90 -5.78
N GLU A 50 -6.89 -2.13 -5.33
CA GLU A 50 -8.08 -2.22 -6.18
C GLU A 50 -8.31 -0.92 -6.96
N ALA A 51 -8.27 0.23 -6.29
CA ALA A 51 -8.40 1.53 -6.94
C ALA A 51 -7.30 1.76 -7.98
N ARG A 52 -6.03 1.43 -7.66
CA ARG A 52 -4.92 1.53 -8.64
C ARG A 52 -5.11 0.60 -9.83
N MET A 53 -5.63 -0.60 -9.60
CA MET A 53 -5.93 -1.56 -10.67
C MET A 53 -6.99 -1.00 -11.62
N GLU A 54 -8.11 -0.51 -11.08
CA GLU A 54 -9.23 0.03 -11.85
C GLU A 54 -8.90 1.35 -12.55
N GLU A 55 -8.25 2.29 -11.86
CA GLU A 55 -8.06 3.65 -12.37
C GLU A 55 -6.85 3.80 -13.28
N LYS A 56 -5.80 2.99 -13.08
CA LYS A 56 -4.50 3.21 -13.75
C LYS A 56 -4.08 2.02 -14.58
N ILE A 57 -4.07 0.83 -14.00
CA ILE A 57 -3.44 -0.35 -14.63
C ILE A 57 -4.33 -0.89 -15.75
N ILE A 58 -5.60 -1.19 -15.47
CA ILE A 58 -6.53 -1.74 -16.47
C ILE A 58 -6.69 -0.79 -17.67
N PRO A 59 -6.94 0.52 -17.49
CA PRO A 59 -7.06 1.44 -18.63
C PRO A 59 -5.79 1.50 -19.46
N ARG A 60 -4.60 1.52 -18.82
CA ARG A 60 -3.33 1.56 -19.54
C ARG A 60 -3.07 0.28 -20.35
N LEU A 61 -3.46 -0.88 -19.81
CA LEU A 61 -3.39 -2.16 -20.52
C LEU A 61 -4.37 -2.21 -21.70
N GLN A 62 -5.56 -1.64 -21.56
CA GLN A 62 -6.53 -1.52 -22.65
C GLN A 62 -5.97 -0.62 -23.77
N GLU A 63 -5.43 0.54 -23.41
CA GLU A 63 -4.80 1.46 -24.36
C GLU A 63 -3.62 0.79 -25.11
N MET A 64 -2.79 0.01 -24.40
CA MET A 64 -1.70 -0.74 -25.04
C MET A 64 -2.21 -1.85 -25.96
N ARG A 65 -3.34 -2.47 -25.62
CA ARG A 65 -3.97 -3.50 -26.47
C ARG A 65 -4.55 -2.88 -27.74
N GLU A 66 -5.19 -1.72 -27.62
CA GLU A 66 -5.78 -0.97 -28.74
C GLU A 66 -4.70 -0.32 -29.61
N ASN A 67 -3.59 0.11 -29.00
CA ASN A 67 -2.45 0.69 -29.70
C ASN A 67 -1.11 0.06 -29.23
N PRO A 68 -0.68 -1.06 -29.81
CA PRO A 68 0.56 -1.72 -29.39
C PRO A 68 1.83 -0.87 -29.55
N SER A 69 1.80 0.19 -30.37
CA SER A 69 2.96 1.06 -30.60
C SER A 69 3.35 1.91 -29.38
N ILE A 70 2.45 2.05 -28.41
CA ILE A 70 2.75 2.76 -27.13
C ILE A 70 3.48 1.88 -26.12
N ALA A 71 3.66 0.58 -26.41
CA ALA A 71 4.41 -0.33 -25.56
C ALA A 71 5.90 0.00 -25.62
N LEU A 72 6.51 0.23 -24.45
CA LEU A 72 7.94 0.40 -24.33
C LEU A 72 8.63 -0.95 -24.20
N THR A 73 9.73 -1.13 -24.93
CA THR A 73 10.64 -2.24 -24.65
C THR A 73 11.31 -2.05 -23.29
N SER A 74 11.85 -3.14 -22.74
CA SER A 74 12.56 -3.15 -21.47
C SER A 74 13.73 -2.15 -21.44
N GLU A 75 14.42 -1.97 -22.57
CA GLU A 75 15.53 -1.05 -22.72
C GLU A 75 15.07 0.42 -22.71
N GLN A 76 14.00 0.73 -23.45
CA GLN A 76 13.38 2.06 -23.48
C GLN A 76 12.82 2.46 -22.11
N MET A 77 12.18 1.52 -21.40
CA MET A 77 11.68 1.77 -20.05
C MET A 77 12.82 2.08 -19.07
N ARG A 78 13.93 1.32 -19.14
CA ARG A 78 15.13 1.59 -18.32
C ARG A 78 15.74 2.95 -18.63
N ALA A 79 15.80 3.36 -19.90
CA ALA A 79 16.28 4.68 -20.28
C ALA A 79 15.40 5.78 -19.69
N LYS A 80 14.08 5.66 -19.85
CA LYS A 80 13.09 6.61 -19.30
C LYS A 80 13.18 6.75 -17.79
N MET A 81 13.28 5.62 -17.06
CA MET A 81 13.41 5.66 -15.60
C MET A 81 14.70 6.35 -15.14
N ARG A 82 15.82 6.18 -15.86
CA ARG A 82 17.05 6.90 -15.56
C ARG A 82 16.88 8.40 -15.75
N GLU A 83 16.26 8.82 -16.86
CA GLU A 83 15.99 10.24 -17.13
C GLU A 83 15.10 10.85 -16.04
N GLU A 84 14.02 10.19 -15.64
CA GLU A 84 13.14 10.65 -14.56
C GLU A 84 13.86 10.76 -13.21
N LEU A 85 14.72 9.79 -12.88
CA LEU A 85 15.53 9.83 -11.66
C LEU A 85 16.56 10.96 -11.68
N HIS A 86 17.19 11.21 -12.84
CA HIS A 86 18.11 12.34 -13.00
C HIS A 86 17.39 13.69 -12.89
N ALA A 87 16.20 13.82 -13.48
CA ALA A 87 15.38 15.03 -13.38
C ALA A 87 14.98 15.34 -11.93
N ARG A 88 14.46 14.34 -11.19
CA ARG A 88 14.11 14.50 -9.77
C ARG A 88 15.30 14.86 -8.89
N ARG A 89 16.49 14.34 -9.19
CA ARG A 89 17.72 14.71 -8.48
C ARG A 89 18.19 16.12 -8.80
N ALA A 90 17.99 16.59 -10.03
CA ALA A 90 18.32 17.97 -10.41
C ALA A 90 17.38 18.99 -9.75
N GLU A 91 16.09 18.68 -9.66
CA GLU A 91 15.10 19.49 -8.94
C GLU A 91 15.38 19.54 -7.43
N ALA A 92 15.73 18.41 -6.81
CA ALA A 92 16.09 18.34 -5.39
C ALA A 92 17.45 18.99 -5.06
N ALA A 93 18.28 19.27 -6.06
CA ALA A 93 19.58 19.94 -5.91
C ALA A 93 19.50 21.47 -6.08
N TRP A 94 18.31 22.01 -6.36
CA TRP A 94 18.06 23.45 -6.43
C TRP A 94 17.42 23.94 -5.13
N PRO A 95 18.06 24.85 -4.36
CA PRO A 95 17.50 25.41 -3.13
C PRO A 95 16.33 26.37 -3.38
#